data_AF-A0A2S9FN50-F1
#
_entry.id   AF-A0A2S9FN50-F1
#
_cell.length_a   1.000
_cell.length_b   1.000
_cell.length_c   1.000
_cell.angle_alpha   90.00
_cell.angle_beta   90.00
_cell.angle_gamma   90.00
#
_symmetry.space_group_name_H-M   'P 1'
#
loop_
_entity.id
_entity.type
_entity.pdbx_description
1 polymer ?
#
loop_
_entity_poly.entity_id
_entity_poly.type
_entity_poly.pdbx_seq_one_letter_code
_entity_poly.pdbx_strand_id
1 'polypeptide(L)'
;LVEHLFLPAFGSAADAAMGDSAVLQIGTERVAFSTDSYVVKPLFFPGGSIGDLAVNGTVNDLAMAGAQPIALSTAFILEEGTALTELARVAHAVGTAALAAGVKLVTGDTKVVDSGHGDGVYINTAGIGL
;
A
#
# COMPACT_ATOMS: atom_id res chain seq x y z
N LEU A 1 18.86 2.79 6.50
CA LEU A 1 18.54 3.40 5.19
C LEU A 1 17.67 4.64 5.35
N VAL A 2 16.46 4.53 5.94
CA VAL A 2 15.55 5.67 6.14
C VAL A 2 16.19 6.79 6.98
N GLU A 3 16.65 6.49 8.19
CA GLU A 3 17.26 7.49 9.10
C GLU A 3 18.57 8.10 8.60
N HIS A 4 19.31 7.36 7.75
CA HIS A 4 20.66 7.75 7.34
C HIS A 4 20.75 8.27 5.91
N LEU A 5 19.70 8.12 5.10
CA LEU A 5 19.67 8.57 3.70
C LEU A 5 18.43 9.40 3.41
N PHE A 6 17.24 8.83 3.56
CA PHE A 6 16.00 9.48 3.12
C PHE A 6 15.61 10.67 4.00
N LEU A 7 15.52 10.49 5.33
CA LEU A 7 15.16 11.60 6.23
C LEU A 7 16.16 12.77 6.14
N PRO A 8 17.49 12.55 6.15
CA PRO A 8 18.45 13.64 5.94
C PRO A 8 18.31 14.31 4.57
N ALA A 9 18.05 13.55 3.50
CA ALA A 9 17.91 14.10 2.15
C ALA A 9 16.62 14.92 1.96
N PHE A 10 15.54 14.55 2.65
CA PHE A 10 14.28 15.32 2.65
C PHE A 10 14.40 16.63 3.45
N GLY A 11 15.33 16.70 4.41
CA GLY A 11 15.62 17.93 5.16
C GLY A 11 14.39 18.47 5.89
N SER A 12 14.11 19.77 5.75
CA SER A 12 12.96 20.41 6.40
C SER A 12 11.59 19.98 5.85
N ALA A 13 11.56 19.16 4.79
CA ALA A 13 10.31 18.61 4.27
C ALA A 13 9.89 17.32 4.99
N ALA A 14 10.79 16.67 5.74
CA ALA A 14 10.45 15.49 6.54
C ALA A 14 9.87 15.89 7.89
N ASP A 15 8.83 15.18 8.32
CA ASP A 15 8.37 15.18 9.71
C ASP A 15 8.97 13.95 10.40
N ALA A 16 9.72 14.17 11.48
CA ALA A 16 10.64 13.17 12.05
C ALA A 16 9.97 12.16 13.01
N ALA A 17 8.63 12.07 13.01
CA ALA A 17 7.92 11.09 13.80
C ALA A 17 8.00 9.70 13.12
N MET A 18 8.76 8.79 13.73
CA MET A 18 8.88 7.40 13.26
C MET A 18 7.80 6.54 13.92
N GLY A 19 6.73 6.27 13.17
CA GLY A 19 5.66 5.33 13.51
C GLY A 19 5.08 4.70 12.24
N ASP A 20 4.18 3.72 12.40
CA ASP A 20 3.57 2.99 11.27
C ASP A 20 2.69 3.89 10.38
N SER A 21 2.30 5.06 10.88
CA SER A 21 1.65 6.12 10.09
C SER A 21 2.00 7.50 10.61
N ALA A 22 1.92 8.51 9.74
CA ALA A 22 1.98 9.91 10.12
C ALA A 22 0.60 10.37 10.63
N VAL A 23 0.56 11.16 11.70
CA VAL A 23 -0.68 11.76 12.21
C VAL A 23 -0.73 13.24 11.81
N LEU A 24 -1.61 13.56 10.88
CA LEU A 24 -1.80 14.91 10.35
C LEU A 24 -2.97 15.59 11.05
N GLN A 25 -2.78 16.84 11.46
CA GLN A 25 -3.89 17.68 11.95
C GLN A 25 -4.55 18.38 10.76
N ILE A 26 -5.80 18.03 10.44
CA ILE A 26 -6.58 18.64 9.36
C ILE A 26 -7.83 19.29 9.95
N GLY A 27 -7.78 20.60 10.15
CA GLY A 27 -8.83 21.31 10.87
C GLY A 27 -8.90 20.84 12.33
N THR A 28 -10.05 20.34 12.76
CA THR A 28 -10.26 19.74 14.09
C THR A 28 -9.94 18.25 14.16
N GLU A 29 -9.77 17.60 13.02
CA GLU A 29 -9.58 16.15 12.93
C GLU A 29 -8.10 15.76 12.95
N ARG A 30 -7.81 14.57 13.49
CA ARG A 30 -6.52 13.91 13.37
C ARG A 30 -6.65 12.79 12.34
N VAL A 31 -5.79 12.80 11.34
CA VAL A 31 -5.81 11.83 10.25
C VAL A 31 -4.54 11.00 10.31
N ALA A 32 -4.65 9.70 10.50
CA ALA A 32 -3.54 8.77 10.28
C ALA A 32 -3.35 8.58 8.77
N PHE A 33 -2.11 8.64 8.30
CA PHE A 33 -1.73 8.46 6.90
C PHE A 33 -0.53 7.51 6.79
N SER A 34 -0.72 6.39 6.10
CA SER A 34 0.35 5.42 5.82
C SER A 34 0.46 5.16 4.32
N THR A 35 1.64 4.70 3.90
CA THR A 35 1.84 4.04 2.61
C THR A 35 2.83 2.91 2.74
N ASP A 36 2.60 1.83 2.00
CA ASP A 36 3.53 0.72 1.94
C ASP A 36 3.58 0.10 0.53
N SER A 37 4.71 -0.51 0.20
CA SER A 37 4.95 -1.15 -1.10
C SER A 37 5.26 -2.63 -0.93
N TYR A 38 4.54 -3.45 -1.68
CA TYR A 38 4.49 -4.89 -1.54
C TYR A 38 5.17 -5.54 -2.75
N VAL A 39 6.22 -6.30 -2.48
CA VAL A 39 7.10 -6.93 -3.47
C VAL A 39 7.28 -8.43 -3.22
N VAL A 40 6.35 -9.04 -2.48
CA VAL A 40 6.46 -10.43 -2.02
C VAL A 40 6.50 -11.43 -3.17
N LYS A 41 7.26 -12.52 -2.97
CA LYS A 41 7.31 -13.67 -3.86
C LYS A 41 7.20 -14.98 -3.07
N PRO A 42 6.42 -15.97 -3.56
CA PRO A 42 5.54 -15.91 -4.75
C PRO A 42 4.35 -14.95 -4.56
N LEU A 43 3.67 -14.55 -5.66
CA LEU A 43 2.49 -13.66 -5.57
C LEU A 43 1.31 -14.29 -4.81
N PHE A 44 1.26 -15.62 -4.76
CA PHE A 44 0.30 -16.41 -4.00
C PHE A 44 1.05 -17.45 -3.18
N PHE A 45 0.74 -17.55 -1.89
CA PHE A 45 1.42 -18.41 -0.93
C PHE A 45 0.41 -19.04 0.04
N PRO A 46 0.79 -20.08 0.80
CA PRO A 46 -0.09 -20.65 1.81
C PRO A 46 -0.59 -19.57 2.80
N GLY A 47 -1.90 -19.33 2.80
CA GLY A 47 -2.53 -18.36 3.69
C GLY A 47 -2.76 -16.97 3.11
N GLY A 48 -2.35 -16.68 1.87
CA GLY A 48 -2.66 -15.38 1.26
C GLY A 48 -2.02 -15.10 -0.09
N SER A 49 -2.03 -13.83 -0.46
CA SER A 49 -1.48 -13.32 -1.70
C SER A 49 -0.86 -11.93 -1.48
N ILE A 50 -0.14 -11.44 -2.49
CA ILE A 50 0.30 -10.05 -2.54
C ILE A 50 -0.88 -9.07 -2.40
N GLY A 51 -2.06 -9.43 -2.91
CA GLY A 51 -3.26 -8.59 -2.80
C GLY A 51 -3.81 -8.51 -1.38
N ASP A 52 -3.80 -9.65 -0.66
CA ASP A 52 -4.18 -9.68 0.76
C ASP A 52 -3.21 -8.86 1.60
N LEU A 53 -1.91 -9.00 1.35
CA LEU A 53 -0.90 -8.21 2.05
C LEU A 53 -1.05 -6.72 1.76
N ALA A 54 -1.25 -6.34 0.49
CA ALA A 54 -1.35 -4.94 0.10
C ALA A 54 -2.44 -4.19 0.87
N VAL A 55 -3.61 -4.80 1.01
CA VAL A 55 -4.70 -4.18 1.76
C VAL A 55 -4.46 -4.28 3.26
N ASN A 56 -4.21 -5.49 3.78
CA ASN A 56 -4.18 -5.72 5.22
C ASN A 56 -2.99 -5.02 5.89
N GLY A 57 -1.84 -4.91 5.22
CA GLY A 57 -0.69 -4.18 5.73
C GLY A 57 -1.03 -2.71 5.97
N THR A 58 -1.51 -2.00 4.95
CA THR A 58 -1.86 -0.57 5.08
C THR A 58 -3.04 -0.33 6.01
N VAL A 59 -4.01 -1.25 6.06
CA VAL A 59 -5.10 -1.22 7.07
C VAL A 59 -4.54 -1.35 8.48
N ASN A 60 -3.60 -2.26 8.70
CA ASN A 60 -2.98 -2.49 10.01
C ASN A 60 -2.15 -1.29 10.46
N ASP A 61 -1.37 -0.66 9.58
CA ASP A 61 -0.58 0.54 9.89
C ASP A 61 -1.45 1.68 10.44
N LEU A 62 -2.61 1.89 9.81
CA LEU A 62 -3.59 2.88 10.27
C LEU A 62 -4.20 2.49 11.62
N ALA A 63 -4.56 1.21 11.78
CA ALA A 63 -5.11 0.69 13.02
C ALA A 63 -4.11 0.76 14.19
N MET A 64 -2.80 0.60 13.93
CA MET A 64 -1.75 0.73 14.94
C MET A 64 -1.64 2.16 15.50
N ALA A 65 -2.00 3.18 14.71
CA ALA A 65 -2.15 4.56 15.19
C ALA A 65 -3.47 4.82 15.93
N GLY A 66 -4.32 3.80 16.09
CA GLY A 66 -5.63 3.90 16.72
C GLY A 66 -6.71 4.51 15.82
N ALA A 67 -6.42 4.69 14.54
CA ALA A 67 -7.36 5.25 13.58
C ALA A 67 -8.29 4.17 13.00
N GLN A 68 -9.52 4.54 12.68
CA GLN A 68 -10.41 3.75 11.85
C GLN A 68 -10.05 3.99 10.38
N PRO A 69 -9.60 2.96 9.61
CA PRO A 69 -9.33 3.12 8.19
C PRO A 69 -10.59 3.50 7.40
N ILE A 70 -10.46 4.45 6.48
CA ILE A 70 -11.59 5.01 5.71
C ILE A 70 -11.46 4.72 4.22
N ALA A 71 -10.27 4.93 3.68
CA ALA A 71 -10.02 4.83 2.25
C ALA A 71 -8.56 4.48 1.95
N LEU A 72 -8.36 3.69 0.90
CA LEU A 72 -7.05 3.38 0.33
C LEU A 72 -6.96 3.83 -1.13
N SER A 73 -5.76 4.23 -1.55
CA SER A 73 -5.34 4.23 -2.95
C SER A 73 -4.67 2.91 -3.31
N THR A 74 -4.68 2.53 -4.59
CA THR A 74 -3.99 1.34 -5.10
C THR A 74 -3.18 1.66 -6.34
N ALA A 75 -1.86 1.51 -6.30
CA ALA A 75 -0.99 1.68 -7.46
C ALA A 75 -0.32 0.35 -7.83
N PHE A 76 -0.37 -0.01 -9.10
CA PHE A 76 0.23 -1.24 -9.63
C PHE A 76 1.43 -0.93 -10.53
N ILE A 77 2.53 -1.63 -10.33
CA ILE A 77 3.64 -1.71 -11.28
C ILE A 77 3.70 -3.14 -11.79
N LEU A 78 3.47 -3.30 -13.09
CA LEU A 78 3.32 -4.59 -13.75
C LEU A 78 4.47 -4.82 -14.72
N GLU A 79 5.03 -6.03 -14.73
CA GLU A 79 5.98 -6.43 -15.76
C GLU A 79 5.23 -6.82 -17.05
N GLU A 80 5.68 -6.29 -18.18
CA GLU A 80 5.21 -6.71 -19.50
C GLU A 80 5.35 -8.23 -19.66
N GLY A 81 4.29 -8.89 -20.13
CA GLY A 81 4.23 -10.33 -20.27
C GLY A 81 3.62 -11.07 -19.08
N THR A 82 3.37 -10.39 -17.95
CA THR A 82 2.60 -10.97 -16.84
C THR A 82 1.22 -11.40 -17.32
N ALA A 83 0.82 -12.64 -17.03
CA ALA A 83 -0.43 -13.19 -17.51
C ALA A 83 -1.63 -12.41 -16.96
N LEU A 84 -2.56 -12.00 -17.84
CA LEU A 84 -3.76 -11.26 -17.44
C LEU A 84 -4.62 -12.04 -16.43
N THR A 85 -4.61 -13.38 -16.51
CA THR A 85 -5.29 -14.25 -15.53
C THR A 85 -4.68 -14.16 -14.13
N GLU A 86 -3.37 -13.99 -14.03
CA GLU A 86 -2.67 -13.79 -12.75
C GLU A 86 -2.96 -12.40 -12.20
N LEU A 87 -2.91 -11.36 -13.06
CA LEU A 87 -3.31 -9.99 -12.69
C LEU A 87 -4.75 -9.93 -12.18
N ALA A 88 -5.68 -10.61 -12.86
CA ALA A 88 -7.08 -10.67 -12.46
C ALA A 88 -7.26 -11.34 -11.09
N ARG A 89 -6.49 -12.40 -10.80
CA ARG A 89 -6.52 -13.05 -9.48
C ARG A 89 -5.99 -12.12 -8.38
N VAL A 90 -4.92 -11.38 -8.65
CA VAL A 90 -4.37 -10.40 -7.70
C VAL A 90 -5.37 -9.27 -7.44
N ALA A 91 -5.94 -8.69 -8.50
CA ALA A 91 -6.95 -7.63 -8.37
C ALA A 91 -8.19 -8.10 -7.59
N HIS A 92 -8.63 -9.34 -7.81
CA HIS A 92 -9.74 -9.93 -7.06
C HIS A 92 -9.40 -10.11 -5.57
N ALA A 93 -8.18 -10.54 -5.24
CA ALA A 93 -7.74 -10.66 -3.85
C ALA A 93 -7.70 -9.29 -3.15
N VAL A 94 -7.16 -8.25 -3.81
CA VAL A 94 -7.19 -6.86 -3.31
C VAL A 94 -8.62 -6.41 -3.02
N GLY A 95 -9.55 -6.60 -3.97
CA GLY A 95 -10.95 -6.23 -3.77
C GLY A 95 -11.61 -7.00 -2.62
N THR A 96 -11.34 -8.30 -2.50
CA THR A 96 -11.88 -9.15 -1.44
C THR A 96 -11.37 -8.74 -0.07
N ALA A 97 -10.07 -8.48 0.06
CA ALA A 97 -9.47 -8.01 1.31
C ALA A 97 -10.02 -6.64 1.72
N ALA A 98 -10.19 -5.72 0.78
CA ALA A 98 -10.78 -4.39 1.06
C ALA A 98 -12.22 -4.49 1.57
N LEU A 99 -13.04 -5.36 0.96
CA LEU A 99 -14.39 -5.63 1.42
C LEU A 99 -14.40 -6.25 2.82
N ALA A 100 -13.52 -7.21 3.09
CA ALA A 100 -13.41 -7.86 4.40
C ALA A 100 -13.00 -6.89 5.50
N ALA A 101 -12.09 -5.94 5.20
CA ALA A 101 -11.66 -4.89 6.11
C ALA A 101 -12.65 -3.71 6.22
N GLY A 102 -13.71 -3.69 5.42
CA GLY A 102 -14.70 -2.60 5.42
C GLY A 102 -14.17 -1.26 4.89
N VAL A 103 -13.11 -1.28 4.07
CA VAL A 103 -12.48 -0.09 3.49
C VAL A 103 -12.79 0.07 2.01
N LYS A 104 -12.76 1.30 1.50
CA LYS A 104 -12.95 1.60 0.08
C LYS A 104 -11.62 1.83 -0.62
N LEU A 105 -11.47 1.26 -1.82
CA LEU A 105 -10.39 1.60 -2.74
C LEU A 105 -10.88 2.77 -3.61
N VAL A 106 -10.38 3.98 -3.35
CA VAL A 106 -11.01 5.22 -3.87
C VAL A 106 -10.28 5.84 -5.06
N THR A 107 -9.04 5.45 -5.30
CA THR A 107 -8.24 5.93 -6.44
C THR A 107 -7.12 4.95 -6.74
N GLY A 108 -6.47 5.09 -7.90
CA GLY A 108 -5.34 4.25 -8.25
C GLY A 108 -4.58 4.68 -9.49
N ASP A 109 -3.48 3.97 -9.73
CA ASP A 109 -2.66 4.12 -10.92
C ASP A 109 -2.15 2.75 -11.41
N THR A 110 -1.77 2.67 -12.67
CA THR A 110 -1.12 1.48 -13.23
C THR A 110 0.03 1.91 -14.13
N LYS A 111 1.17 1.26 -13.96
CA LYS A 111 2.33 1.38 -14.83
C LYS A 111 2.78 0.00 -15.26
N VAL A 112 3.26 -0.06 -16.49
CA VAL A 112 3.85 -1.26 -17.07
C VAL A 112 5.31 -0.97 -17.34
N VAL A 113 6.19 -1.84 -16.85
CA VAL A 113 7.63 -1.81 -17.15
C VAL A 113 7.95 -2.91 -18.15
N ASP A 114 9.01 -2.70 -18.93
CA ASP A 114 9.46 -3.67 -19.92
C ASP A 114 9.78 -5.03 -19.27
N SER A 115 9.70 -6.10 -20.06
CA SER A 115 10.08 -7.43 -19.61
C SER A 115 11.50 -7.46 -19.03
N GLY A 116 11.68 -8.15 -17.91
CA GLY A 116 12.93 -8.24 -17.16
C GLY A 116 13.23 -7.03 -16.25
N HIS A 117 12.37 -6.00 -16.24
CA HIS A 117 12.52 -4.80 -15.39
C HIS A 117 11.52 -4.76 -14.22
N GLY A 118 10.71 -5.80 -14.09
CA GLY A 118 9.88 -6.08 -12.92
C GLY A 118 10.02 -7.55 -12.53
N ASP A 119 9.34 -7.93 -11.46
CA ASP A 119 9.19 -9.34 -11.10
C ASP A 119 7.69 -9.63 -11.00
N GLY A 120 7.00 -9.64 -12.14
CA GLY A 120 5.55 -9.82 -12.24
C GLY A 120 4.73 -8.61 -11.76
N VAL A 121 4.44 -8.52 -10.46
CA VAL A 121 3.52 -7.52 -9.89
C VAL A 121 4.10 -6.92 -8.62
N TYR A 122 4.18 -5.59 -8.58
CA TYR A 122 4.33 -4.82 -7.34
C TYR A 122 3.07 -3.99 -7.11
N ILE A 123 2.73 -3.81 -5.84
CA ILE A 123 1.58 -3.01 -5.42
C ILE A 123 2.08 -1.98 -4.41
N ASN A 124 1.66 -0.74 -4.55
CA ASN A 124 1.69 0.23 -3.47
C ASN A 124 0.26 0.55 -3.06
N THR A 125 0.04 0.65 -1.75
CA THR A 125 -1.20 1.18 -1.20
C THR A 125 -0.84 2.31 -0.25
N ALA A 126 -1.59 3.40 -0.33
CA ALA A 126 -1.60 4.43 0.68
C ALA A 126 -2.99 4.51 1.28
N GLY A 127 -3.10 4.85 2.55
CA GLY A 127 -4.36 4.81 3.26
C GLY A 127 -4.49 5.94 4.25
N ILE A 128 -5.73 6.38 4.48
CA ILE A 128 -6.08 7.33 5.53
C ILE A 128 -7.11 6.75 6.50
N GLY A 129 -7.00 7.16 7.77
CA GLY A 129 -7.96 6.86 8.83
C GLY A 129 -8.17 8.06 9.77
N LEU A 130 -9.25 8.03 10.54
CA LEU A 130 -9.61 9.02 11.58
C LEU A 130 -9.54 8.42 12.98
#